data_AF-A0A8S3ZGD4-F1
#
_entry.id   AF-A0A8S3ZGD4-F1
#
_cell.length_a   1.000
_cell.length_b   1.000
_cell.length_c   1.000
_cell.angle_alpha   90.00
_cell.angle_beta   90.00
_cell.angle_gamma   90.00
#
_symmetry.space_group_name_H-M   'P 1'
#
loop_
_entity.id
_entity.type
_entity.pdbx_description
1 polymer ?
#
loop_
_entity_poly.entity_id
_entity_poly.type
_entity_poly.pdbx_seq_one_letter_code
_entity_poly.pdbx_strand_id
1 'polypeptide(L)'
;MVVDVLPTWERYTYWTMVVSALIYSTYSLFVEGNRYQMYLSDELSPERRWFGRYQDQSDPEWHVWKWGLTTNSLLMVTAHIIVSQMCFYFKVTPKVHTWSLVIVDLISAYVLIGGRPLAYLVCSTLLVYAACRLGKTWLVWFLGLALLAAGKEYGLLDVQ
;
A
#
# COMPACT_ATOMS: atom_id res chain seq x y z
N MET A 1 -27.17 -9.59 12.21
CA MET A 1 -26.29 -9.14 13.31
C MET A 1 -26.34 -7.63 13.33
N VAL A 2 -27.03 -7.06 14.31
CA VAL A 2 -26.96 -5.62 14.57
C VAL A 2 -25.57 -5.41 15.19
N VAL A 3 -24.66 -4.79 14.45
CA VAL A 3 -23.41 -4.32 15.05
C VAL A 3 -23.83 -3.22 16.00
N ASP A 4 -23.69 -3.42 17.31
CA ASP A 4 -23.97 -2.38 18.28
C ASP A 4 -23.02 -1.22 18.01
N VAL A 5 -23.58 -0.18 17.42
CA VAL A 5 -22.87 1.01 17.00
C VAL A 5 -22.63 1.84 18.27
N LEU A 6 -21.36 1.96 18.70
CA LEU A 6 -20.97 2.77 19.86
C LEU A 6 -21.69 4.14 19.85
N PRO A 7 -22.17 4.62 21.01
CA PRO A 7 -22.77 5.95 21.15
C PRO A 7 -21.90 7.02 20.46
N THR A 8 -22.56 7.97 19.81
CA THR A 8 -21.86 8.96 18.97
C THR A 8 -20.78 9.72 19.74
N TRP A 9 -21.04 10.05 21.01
CA TRP A 9 -20.08 10.74 21.87
C TRP A 9 -18.84 9.89 22.16
N GLU A 10 -19.00 8.60 22.48
CA GLU A 10 -17.87 7.70 22.73
C GLU A 10 -16.98 7.57 21.50
N ARG A 11 -17.60 7.46 20.31
CA ARG A 11 -16.85 7.39 19.05
C ARG A 11 -16.01 8.63 18.81
N TYR A 12 -16.55 9.82 19.05
CA TYR A 12 -15.78 11.05 18.94
C TYR A 12 -14.65 11.10 19.97
N THR A 13 -14.88 10.66 21.21
CA THR A 13 -13.83 10.56 22.23
C THR A 13 -12.70 9.61 21.83
N TYR A 14 -13.03 8.43 21.29
CA TYR A 14 -12.01 7.50 20.79
C TYR A 14 -11.23 8.10 19.63
N TRP A 15 -11.90 8.72 18.67
CA TRP A 15 -11.22 9.38 17.55
C TRP A 15 -10.31 10.52 18.03
N THR A 16 -10.77 11.38 18.93
CA THR A 16 -9.93 12.48 19.42
C THR A 16 -8.73 11.95 20.20
N MET A 17 -8.90 10.94 21.03
CA MET A 17 -7.78 10.30 21.73
C MET A 17 -6.78 9.67 20.76
N VAL A 18 -7.23 8.87 19.81
CA VAL A 18 -6.36 8.20 18.82
C VAL A 18 -5.64 9.23 17.96
N VAL A 19 -6.35 10.23 17.42
CA VAL A 19 -5.75 11.27 16.59
C VAL A 19 -4.74 12.09 17.40
N SER A 20 -5.05 12.45 18.65
CA SER A 20 -4.13 13.19 19.51
C SER A 20 -2.87 12.37 19.84
N ALA A 21 -3.04 11.07 20.12
CA ALA A 21 -1.92 10.16 20.36
C ALA A 21 -1.04 9.99 19.12
N LEU A 22 -1.64 9.86 17.94
CA LEU A 22 -0.91 9.79 16.66
C LEU A 22 -0.16 11.09 16.38
N ILE A 23 -0.80 12.25 16.57
CA ILE A 23 -0.15 13.56 16.40
C ILE A 23 1.03 13.69 17.38
N TYR A 24 0.82 13.39 18.66
CA TYR A 24 1.86 13.46 19.67
C TYR A 24 3.02 12.51 19.38
N SER A 25 2.74 11.25 19.03
CA SER A 25 3.76 10.26 18.69
C SER A 25 4.56 10.69 17.46
N THR A 26 3.88 11.18 16.42
CA THR A 26 4.53 11.66 15.20
C THR A 26 5.39 12.89 15.47
N TYR A 27 4.88 13.82 16.29
CA TYR A 27 5.63 15.01 16.69
C TYR A 27 6.86 14.65 17.53
N SER A 28 6.71 13.75 18.51
CA SER A 28 7.81 13.28 19.35
C SER A 28 8.89 12.60 18.50
N LEU A 29 8.49 11.71 17.59
CA LEU A 29 9.40 11.07 16.64
C LEU A 29 10.10 12.09 15.73
N PHE A 30 9.39 13.13 15.30
CA PHE A 30 9.96 14.20 14.49
C PHE A 30 11.03 14.99 15.25
N VAL A 31 10.73 15.41 16.49
CA VAL A 31 11.65 16.16 17.35
C VAL A 31 12.89 15.32 17.66
N GLU A 32 12.70 14.08 18.10
CA GLU A 32 13.80 13.16 18.41
C GLU A 32 14.64 12.87 17.17
N GLY A 33 14.02 12.58 16.03
CA GLY A 33 14.75 12.39 14.78
C GLY A 33 15.59 13.60 14.36
N ASN A 34 15.11 14.83 14.60
CA ASN A 34 15.88 16.05 14.30
C ASN A 34 17.06 16.24 15.26
N ARG A 35 16.92 15.84 16.53
CA ARG A 35 18.01 15.89 17.51
C ARG A 35 19.17 15.01 17.08
N TYR A 36 18.89 13.82 16.54
CA TYR A 36 19.93 12.91 16.02
C TYR A 36 20.50 13.32 14.66
N GLN A 37 19.75 14.09 13.86
CA GLN A 37 20.26 14.61 12.57
C GLN A 37 21.46 15.53 12.71
N MET A 38 21.58 16.28 13.82
CA MET A 38 22.74 17.15 14.06
C MET A 38 24.04 16.37 14.28
N TYR A 39 23.96 15.10 14.70
CA TYR A 39 25.13 14.23 14.83
C TYR A 39 25.49 13.51 13.51
N LEU A 40 24.51 13.39 12.60
CA LEU A 40 24.67 12.77 11.28
C LEU A 40 25.08 13.79 10.20
N SER A 41 24.90 15.09 10.44
CA SER A 41 25.09 16.15 9.43
C SER A 41 26.56 16.39 9.06
N ASP A 42 27.50 16.03 9.93
CA ASP A 42 28.94 16.24 9.66
C ASP A 42 29.52 15.20 8.70
N GLU A 43 28.84 14.06 8.47
CA GLU A 43 29.33 12.94 7.63
C GLU A 43 28.57 12.75 6.31
N LEU A 44 27.43 13.42 6.09
CA LEU A 44 26.50 13.09 5.00
C LEU A 44 26.30 14.22 3.97
N SER A 45 26.41 13.87 2.68
CA SER A 45 26.31 14.81 1.56
C SER A 45 24.90 15.44 1.38
N PRO A 46 24.80 16.68 0.87
CA PRO A 46 23.53 17.41 0.72
C PRO A 46 22.49 16.74 -0.19
N GLU A 47 22.94 15.93 -1.15
CA GLU A 47 22.09 15.18 -2.08
C GLU A 47 21.26 14.08 -1.38
N ARG A 48 21.58 13.75 -0.13
CA ARG A 48 20.90 12.73 0.67
C ARG A 48 19.67 13.26 1.42
N ARG A 49 19.17 14.45 1.06
CA ARG A 49 18.02 15.08 1.73
C ARG A 49 16.70 14.80 1.03
N TRP A 50 15.69 14.31 1.76
CA TRP A 50 14.29 14.23 1.31
C TRP A 50 13.43 15.08 2.24
N PHE A 51 12.67 16.02 1.66
CA PHE A 51 12.00 17.10 2.42
C PHE A 51 12.94 17.81 3.42
N GLY A 52 14.21 18.02 3.06
CA GLY A 52 15.21 18.68 3.90
C GLY A 52 15.85 17.79 4.98
N ARG A 53 15.47 16.51 5.10
CA ARG A 53 15.97 15.56 6.10
C ARG A 53 16.92 14.53 5.50
N TYR A 54 18.02 14.23 6.20
CA TYR A 54 18.94 13.16 5.81
C TYR A 54 18.25 11.80 5.81
N GLN A 55 18.47 11.03 4.75
CA GLN A 55 17.99 9.66 4.61
C GLN A 55 18.99 8.67 5.18
N ASP A 56 18.50 7.67 5.90
CA ASP A 56 19.29 6.49 6.26
C ASP A 56 19.30 5.52 5.07
N GLN A 57 20.47 5.14 4.57
CA GLN A 57 20.55 4.18 3.45
C GLN A 57 20.52 2.72 3.90
N SER A 58 20.78 2.47 5.18
CA SER A 58 20.61 1.14 5.75
C SER A 58 19.14 0.75 5.90
N ASP A 59 18.26 1.75 5.87
CA ASP A 59 16.82 1.58 5.95
C ASP A 59 16.20 1.54 4.53
N PRO A 60 15.84 0.34 4.03
CA PRO A 60 15.20 0.19 2.73
C PRO A 60 13.81 0.84 2.67
N GLU A 61 13.20 1.18 3.81
CA GLU A 61 11.91 1.85 3.84
C GLU A 61 11.98 3.23 3.18
N TRP A 62 13.12 3.94 3.21
CA TRP A 62 13.25 5.22 2.51
C TRP A 62 13.06 5.11 1.01
N HIS A 63 13.46 3.99 0.40
CA HIS A 63 13.18 3.74 -1.02
C HIS A 63 11.67 3.61 -1.25
N VAL A 64 10.99 2.86 -0.38
CA VAL A 64 9.54 2.66 -0.43
C VAL A 64 8.78 3.96 -0.20
N TRP A 65 9.20 4.81 0.75
CA TRP A 65 8.55 6.09 1.00
C TRP A 65 8.79 7.08 -0.13
N LYS A 66 10.02 7.15 -0.65
CA LYS A 66 10.36 8.06 -1.74
C LYS A 66 9.62 7.64 -3.01
N TRP A 67 9.70 6.37 -3.39
CA TRP A 67 8.99 5.83 -4.55
C TRP A 67 7.47 5.83 -4.32
N GLY A 68 6.98 5.42 -3.15
CA GLY A 68 5.55 5.45 -2.84
C GLY A 68 4.94 6.85 -2.89
N LEU A 69 5.60 7.87 -2.31
CA LEU A 69 5.11 9.26 -2.40
C LEU A 69 5.27 9.85 -3.81
N THR A 70 6.36 9.54 -4.52
CA THR A 70 6.66 10.16 -5.83
C THR A 70 6.02 9.44 -7.01
N THR A 71 5.90 8.13 -6.95
CA THR A 71 5.34 7.24 -7.99
C THR A 71 3.84 7.13 -7.84
N ASN A 72 3.09 8.24 -7.90
CA ASN A 72 1.63 8.30 -8.03
C ASN A 72 0.78 7.40 -7.09
N SER A 73 1.34 6.68 -6.12
CA SER A 73 0.65 5.57 -5.46
C SER A 73 -0.41 6.11 -4.51
N LEU A 74 -0.11 7.20 -3.82
CA LEU A 74 -1.08 7.98 -3.06
C LEU A 74 -2.20 8.54 -3.96
N LEU A 75 -1.88 8.97 -5.18
CA LEU A 75 -2.88 9.43 -6.15
C LEU A 75 -3.79 8.27 -6.57
N MET A 76 -3.24 7.09 -6.80
CA MET A 76 -4.00 5.89 -7.16
C MET A 76 -4.91 5.40 -6.03
N VAL A 77 -4.41 5.38 -4.78
CA VAL A 77 -5.23 5.06 -3.60
C VAL A 77 -6.33 6.11 -3.41
N THR A 78 -6.02 7.38 -3.63
CA THR A 78 -7.01 8.46 -3.58
C THR A 78 -8.06 8.28 -4.66
N ALA A 79 -7.67 7.92 -5.89
CA ALA A 79 -8.59 7.64 -6.99
C ALA A 79 -9.53 6.46 -6.66
N HIS A 80 -9.01 5.38 -6.07
CA HIS A 80 -9.83 4.25 -5.59
C HIS A 80 -10.90 4.73 -4.59
N ILE A 81 -10.49 5.51 -3.58
CA ILE A 81 -11.41 6.06 -2.56
C ILE A 81 -12.46 6.95 -3.22
N ILE A 82 -12.06 7.88 -4.10
CA ILE A 82 -12.99 8.78 -4.80
C ILE A 82 -14.01 7.97 -5.61
N VAL A 83 -13.57 7.01 -6.41
CA VAL A 83 -14.48 6.18 -7.23
C VAL A 83 -15.42 5.37 -6.35
N SER A 84 -14.93 4.79 -5.25
CA SER A 84 -15.79 4.07 -4.30
C SER A 84 -16.86 4.99 -3.70
N GLN A 85 -16.48 6.20 -3.26
CA GLN A 85 -17.43 7.17 -2.72
C GLN A 85 -18.42 7.67 -3.77
N MET A 86 -18.00 7.86 -5.03
CA MET A 86 -18.90 8.21 -6.12
C MET A 86 -19.91 7.10 -6.40
N CYS A 87 -19.47 5.83 -6.46
CA CYS A 87 -20.38 4.69 -6.64
C CYS A 87 -21.41 4.60 -5.51
N PHE A 88 -20.98 4.85 -4.26
CA PHE A 88 -21.88 4.92 -3.11
C PHE A 88 -22.88 6.07 -3.23
N TYR A 89 -22.40 7.29 -3.53
CA TYR A 89 -23.23 8.49 -3.65
C TYR A 89 -24.28 8.38 -4.76
N PHE A 90 -23.90 7.86 -5.93
CA PHE A 90 -24.79 7.67 -7.07
C PHE A 90 -25.66 6.39 -6.96
N LYS A 91 -25.59 5.66 -5.85
CA LYS A 91 -26.35 4.42 -5.61
C LYS A 91 -26.21 3.40 -6.75
N VAL A 92 -24.98 3.27 -7.24
CA VAL A 92 -24.63 2.34 -8.32
C VAL A 92 -24.86 0.91 -7.85
N THR A 93 -25.31 0.02 -8.76
CA THR A 93 -25.53 -1.39 -8.39
C THR A 93 -24.24 -2.04 -7.86
N PRO A 94 -24.33 -3.01 -6.93
CA PRO A 94 -23.15 -3.63 -6.33
C PRO A 94 -22.19 -4.25 -7.36
N LYS A 95 -22.73 -4.78 -8.47
CA LYS A 95 -21.93 -5.34 -9.57
C LYS A 95 -21.10 -4.25 -10.24
N VAL A 96 -21.73 -3.14 -10.63
CA VAL A 96 -21.03 -2.05 -11.32
C VAL A 96 -20.00 -1.38 -10.39
N HIS A 97 -20.33 -1.22 -9.11
CA HIS A 97 -19.38 -0.73 -8.10
C HIS A 97 -18.15 -1.64 -7.98
N THR A 98 -18.35 -2.96 -7.93
CA THR A 98 -17.23 -3.91 -7.87
C THR A 98 -16.37 -3.83 -9.12
N TRP A 99 -16.99 -3.82 -10.30
CA TRP A 99 -16.26 -3.74 -11.57
C TRP A 99 -15.53 -2.41 -11.76
N SER A 100 -16.10 -1.29 -11.33
CA SER A 100 -15.41 0.00 -11.41
C SER A 100 -14.16 0.03 -10.55
N LEU A 101 -14.20 -0.54 -9.35
CA LEU A 101 -13.01 -0.62 -8.49
C LEU A 101 -11.95 -1.55 -9.09
N VAL A 102 -12.34 -2.72 -9.60
CA VAL A 102 -11.40 -3.63 -10.27
C VAL A 102 -10.70 -2.95 -11.45
N ILE A 103 -11.45 -2.19 -12.28
CA ILE A 103 -10.86 -1.48 -13.41
C ILE A 103 -9.88 -0.41 -12.94
N VAL A 104 -10.26 0.38 -11.94
CA VAL A 104 -9.37 1.42 -11.36
C VAL A 104 -8.11 0.78 -10.82
N ASP A 105 -8.23 -0.30 -10.04
CA ASP A 105 -7.10 -0.99 -9.44
C ASP A 105 -6.17 -1.62 -10.49
N LEU A 106 -6.72 -2.18 -11.57
CA LEU A 106 -5.92 -2.70 -12.68
C LEU A 106 -5.17 -1.60 -13.42
N ILE A 107 -5.80 -0.45 -13.66
CA ILE A 107 -5.15 0.71 -14.29
C ILE A 107 -4.05 1.24 -13.36
N SER A 108 -4.35 1.39 -12.07
CA SER A 108 -3.38 1.82 -11.07
C SER A 108 -2.19 0.87 -11.00
N ALA A 109 -2.42 -0.44 -10.94
CA ALA A 109 -1.35 -1.42 -10.95
C ALA A 109 -0.54 -1.36 -12.26
N TYR A 110 -1.19 -1.21 -13.41
CA TYR A 110 -0.48 -1.08 -14.70
C TYR A 110 0.46 0.14 -14.71
N VAL A 111 0.01 1.28 -14.18
CA VAL A 111 0.83 2.50 -14.09
C VAL A 111 1.98 2.35 -13.10
N LEU A 112 1.76 1.65 -11.98
CA LEU A 112 2.75 1.52 -10.91
C LEU A 112 3.85 0.49 -11.21
N ILE A 113 3.47 -0.70 -11.68
CA ILE A 113 4.40 -1.84 -11.83
C ILE A 113 4.58 -2.28 -13.30
N GLY A 114 3.81 -1.71 -14.23
CA GLY A 114 3.90 -2.04 -15.66
C GLY A 114 3.13 -3.30 -16.06
N GLY A 115 3.00 -3.50 -17.37
CA GLY A 115 2.14 -4.55 -17.94
C GLY A 115 2.63 -5.98 -17.73
N ARG A 116 3.95 -6.23 -17.80
CA ARG A 116 4.51 -7.58 -17.64
C ARG A 116 4.33 -8.12 -16.21
N PRO A 117 4.69 -7.38 -15.15
CA PRO A 117 4.44 -7.81 -13.77
C PRO A 117 2.95 -7.93 -13.46
N LEU A 118 2.11 -7.03 -13.99
CA LEU A 118 0.66 -7.10 -13.82
C LEU A 118 0.07 -8.37 -14.44
N ALA A 119 0.43 -8.69 -15.68
CA ALA A 119 -0.04 -9.91 -16.35
C ALA A 119 0.36 -11.16 -15.56
N TYR A 120 1.57 -11.17 -15.01
CA TYR A 120 2.05 -12.23 -14.14
C TYR A 120 1.20 -12.36 -12.85
N LEU A 121 0.89 -11.24 -12.18
CA LEU A 121 0.04 -11.22 -10.98
C LEU A 121 -1.39 -11.69 -11.26
N VAL A 122 -1.98 -11.27 -12.39
CA VAL A 122 -3.32 -11.73 -12.78
C VAL A 122 -3.30 -13.24 -13.10
N CYS A 123 -2.29 -13.71 -13.83
CA CYS A 123 -2.17 -15.14 -14.15
C CYS A 123 -1.95 -15.99 -12.90
N SER A 124 -1.04 -15.59 -12.02
CA SER A 124 -0.74 -16.27 -10.76
C SER A 124 -1.96 -16.34 -9.84
N THR A 125 -2.71 -15.24 -9.70
CA THR A 125 -3.94 -15.22 -8.90
C THR A 125 -5.03 -16.13 -9.48
N LEU A 126 -5.19 -16.19 -10.81
CA LEU A 126 -6.12 -17.11 -11.46
C LEU A 126 -5.71 -18.58 -11.28
N LEU A 127 -4.42 -18.89 -11.38
CA LEU A 127 -3.90 -20.24 -11.17
C LEU A 127 -4.11 -20.68 -9.71
N VAL A 128 -3.81 -19.79 -8.75
CA VAL A 128 -4.06 -20.05 -7.33
C VAL A 128 -5.55 -20.22 -7.05
N TYR A 129 -6.40 -19.39 -7.64
CA TYR A 129 -7.85 -19.52 -7.53
C TYR A 129 -8.34 -20.88 -8.07
N ALA A 130 -7.84 -21.30 -9.23
CA ALA A 130 -8.16 -22.61 -9.81
C ALA A 130 -7.70 -23.74 -8.89
N ALA A 131 -6.49 -23.66 -8.31
CA ALA A 131 -5.98 -24.63 -7.35
C ALA A 131 -6.82 -24.68 -6.06
N CYS A 132 -7.28 -23.53 -5.55
CA CYS A 132 -8.20 -23.45 -4.41
C CYS A 132 -9.53 -24.15 -4.71
N ARG A 133 -10.07 -24.02 -5.93
CA ARG A 133 -11.31 -24.70 -6.34
C ARG A 133 -11.17 -26.23 -6.38
N LEU A 134 -9.95 -26.75 -6.51
CA LEU A 134 -9.67 -28.20 -6.44
C LEU A 134 -9.65 -28.75 -5.01
N GLY A 135 -9.76 -27.90 -3.98
CA GLY A 135 -9.89 -28.32 -2.58
C GLY A 135 -8.63 -28.95 -1.97
N LYS A 136 -7.47 -28.84 -2.63
CA LYS A 136 -6.20 -29.44 -2.18
C LYS A 136 -5.23 -28.36 -1.74
N THR A 137 -5.12 -28.16 -0.42
CA THR A 137 -4.28 -27.11 0.18
C THR A 137 -2.79 -27.21 -0.21
N TRP A 138 -2.27 -28.42 -0.40
CA TRP A 138 -0.87 -28.63 -0.81
C TRP A 138 -0.60 -28.10 -2.23
N LEU A 139 -1.56 -28.21 -3.16
CA LEU A 139 -1.39 -27.69 -4.52
C LEU A 139 -1.24 -26.17 -4.51
N VAL A 140 -2.00 -25.47 -3.66
CA VAL A 140 -1.89 -24.02 -3.50
C VAL A 140 -0.51 -23.62 -2.99
N TRP A 141 0.04 -24.37 -2.02
CA TRP A 141 1.38 -24.14 -1.49
C TRP A 141 2.47 -24.34 -2.54
N PHE A 142 2.48 -25.50 -3.22
CA PHE A 142 3.48 -25.78 -4.25
C PHE A 142 3.40 -24.81 -5.42
N LEU A 143 2.18 -24.46 -5.84
CA LEU A 143 1.96 -23.50 -6.90
C LEU A 143 2.42 -22.10 -6.49
N GLY A 144 2.15 -21.67 -5.25
CA GLY A 144 2.63 -20.40 -4.72
C GLY A 144 4.16 -20.32 -4.70
N LEU A 145 4.84 -21.39 -4.30
CA LEU A 145 6.31 -21.47 -4.32
C LEU A 145 6.88 -21.45 -5.74
N ALA A 146 6.27 -22.19 -6.67
CA ALA A 146 6.69 -22.22 -8.07
C ALA A 146 6.52 -20.84 -8.73
N LEU A 147 5.41 -20.15 -8.45
CA LEU A 147 5.17 -18.79 -8.91
C LEU A 147 6.15 -17.80 -8.27
N LEU A 148 6.47 -17.94 -6.99
CA LEU A 148 7.47 -17.06 -6.38
C LEU A 148 8.86 -17.25 -7.03
N ALA A 149 9.26 -18.49 -7.29
CA ALA A 149 10.52 -18.82 -7.95
C ALA A 149 10.56 -18.27 -9.39
N ALA A 150 9.50 -18.50 -10.18
CA ALA A 150 9.41 -18.00 -11.55
C ALA A 150 9.42 -16.46 -11.60
N GLY A 151 8.70 -15.80 -10.69
CA GLY A 151 8.68 -14.34 -10.62
C GLY A 151 10.07 -13.75 -10.36
N LYS A 152 10.88 -14.43 -9.53
CA LYS A 152 12.27 -14.05 -9.26
C LYS A 152 13.20 -14.34 -10.44
N GLU A 153 13.08 -15.51 -11.06
CA GLU A 153 13.93 -15.91 -12.19
C GLU A 153 13.76 -15.00 -13.41
N TYR A 154 12.53 -14.55 -13.68
CA TYR A 154 12.22 -13.66 -14.80
C TYR A 154 12.34 -12.17 -14.47
N GLY A 155 12.81 -11.79 -13.27
CA GLY A 155 12.92 -10.40 -12.83
C GLY A 155 11.57 -9.65 -12.83
N LEU A 156 10.45 -10.37 -12.73
CA LEU A 156 9.11 -9.80 -12.77
C LEU A 156 8.67 -9.23 -11.41
N LEU A 157 9.38 -9.59 -10.35
CA LEU A 157 9.17 -9.11 -8.98
C LEU A 157 10.22 -8.07 -8.55
N ASP A 158 11.20 -7.79 -9.39
CA ASP A 158 12.17 -6.72 -9.15
C ASP A 158 11.49 -5.38 -9.49
N VAL A 159 10.91 -4.75 -8.46
CA VAL A 159 10.41 -3.38 -8.57
C VAL A 159 11.62 -2.47 -8.74
N GLN A 160 11.72 -1.82 -9.92
CA GLN A 160 12.76 -0.83 -10.22
C GLN A 160 12.61 0.44 -9.40
#